data_AF-A0A087VVD1-F1
#
_entry.id   AF-A0A087VVD1-F1
#
_cell.length_a   1.000
_cell.length_b   1.000
_cell.length_c   1.000
_cell.angle_alpha   90.00
_cell.angle_beta   90.00
_cell.angle_gamma   90.00
#
_symmetry.space_group_name_H-M   'P 1'
#
loop_
_entity.id
_entity.type
_entity.pdbx_description
1 polymer ?
#
loop_
_entity_poly.entity_id
_entity_poly.type
_entity_poly.pdbx_seq_one_letter_code
_entity_poly.pdbx_strand_id
1 'polypeptide(L)'
;MPINHAHGEVPDFPTWAAAMSQTSNRSLAGARLVLPDDTMTDCQRQRLISQAQEWGMVVQDVDSVDATASEDSARPHPADFDLPFGPTETMVDMRRSSGGEAIDWAQSRMPILTGLMARLKSEVDFGSARIATCLILEPKTAVLLRELKRAGAEVGVYCEPGAVDQRVADQLKQEGITVCADSSWDDDQARQGALDLMDRINPNLIIDDGASFARLALRERPHMAADLMGVAEETTSGVRAFAAMERDEALTFPVIAVNDSLMKTDFDNAHGTGETCLTTMQSLLGAHCFQGQRVLVVGYGPVGRGFALGARALGAHVSVSDTDPRAALRAVFDGFPSQDTSEALPVADMVISATGVTHTIDLEDMQAMKSGAVLAVIGGIANEVALDRIPNWLPSQVDEVMTISVPDGPELTLISQGDGVNYTAGGGNPIEIMDLSFAVQVSALAHLIRHGRELDRRVHRLPDQVDRRIASLALEARGYQVRHQASETVQDWRTTRFDARREKSQA
;
A
#
# COMPACT_ATOMS: atom_id res chain seq x y z
N MET A 1 23.25 14.69 -1.05
CA MET A 1 24.21 15.28 -0.09
C MET A 1 23.70 15.00 1.32
N PRO A 2 24.54 14.69 2.31
CA PRO A 2 24.06 14.55 3.69
C PRO A 2 23.58 15.93 4.16
N ILE A 3 22.33 16.00 4.59
CA ILE A 3 21.73 17.22 5.14
C ILE A 3 22.43 17.47 6.47
N ASN A 4 23.32 18.45 6.50
CA ASN A 4 24.01 18.87 7.72
C ASN A 4 23.02 19.72 8.52
N HIS A 5 22.17 19.06 9.32
CA HIS A 5 21.30 19.76 10.26
C HIS A 5 22.17 20.40 11.33
N ALA A 6 21.97 21.70 11.56
CA ALA A 6 22.42 22.31 12.80
C ALA A 6 21.70 21.58 13.95
N HIS A 7 22.47 20.94 14.83
CA HIS A 7 21.92 20.19 15.95
C HIS A 7 20.86 21.02 16.70
N GLY A 8 19.61 20.56 16.69
CA GLY A 8 18.54 21.07 17.55
C GLY A 8 17.48 21.98 16.92
N GLU A 9 17.47 22.23 15.61
CA GLU A 9 16.34 22.93 14.96
C GLU A 9 15.15 21.98 14.70
N VAL A 10 13.93 22.45 15.00
CA VAL A 10 12.69 21.73 14.69
C VAL A 10 12.51 21.71 13.16
N PRO A 11 12.45 20.54 12.51
CA PRO A 11 12.28 20.46 11.07
C PRO A 11 10.92 21.04 10.65
N ASP A 12 10.80 21.47 9.40
CA ASP A 12 9.47 21.72 8.83
C ASP A 12 8.78 20.41 8.46
N PHE A 13 7.47 20.49 8.16
CA PHE A 13 6.66 19.30 7.93
C PHE A 13 7.16 18.43 6.76
N PRO A 14 7.53 18.97 5.57
CA PRO A 14 8.09 18.14 4.49
C PRO A 14 9.34 17.37 4.89
N THR A 15 10.29 18.05 5.55
CA THR A 15 11.54 17.41 6.02
C THR A 15 11.25 16.32 7.04
N TRP A 16 10.37 16.61 8.01
CA TRP A 16 9.97 15.65 9.02
C TRP A 16 9.25 14.45 8.40
N ALA A 17 8.26 14.67 7.54
CA ALA A 17 7.46 13.62 6.93
C ALA A 17 8.31 12.67 6.07
N ALA A 18 9.21 13.21 5.26
CA ALA A 18 10.14 12.42 4.46
C ALA A 18 11.03 11.55 5.34
N ALA A 19 11.66 12.13 6.37
CA ALA A 19 12.52 11.41 7.29
C ALA A 19 11.76 10.36 8.11
N MET A 20 10.60 10.74 8.67
CA MET A 20 9.77 9.84 9.49
C MET A 20 9.35 8.61 8.71
N SER A 21 8.70 8.82 7.56
CA SER A 21 8.17 7.74 6.73
C SER A 21 9.29 6.80 6.26
N GLN A 22 10.39 7.35 5.73
CA GLN A 22 11.45 6.54 5.12
C GLN A 22 12.33 5.78 6.12
N THR A 23 12.64 6.37 7.28
CA THR A 23 13.52 5.72 8.28
C THR A 23 12.78 4.68 9.11
N SER A 24 11.52 4.95 9.45
CA SER A 24 10.72 4.09 10.33
C SER A 24 9.81 3.12 9.59
N ASN A 25 9.57 3.36 8.29
CA ASN A 25 8.60 2.67 7.43
C ASN A 25 7.20 2.63 8.05
N ARG A 26 6.84 3.71 8.74
CA ARG A 26 5.54 3.89 9.39
C ARG A 26 4.64 4.79 8.58
N SER A 27 3.34 4.53 8.68
CA SER A 27 2.35 5.40 8.03
C SER A 27 2.20 6.71 8.80
N LEU A 28 2.06 7.82 8.09
CA LEU A 28 1.69 9.10 8.67
C LEU A 28 0.17 9.26 8.69
N ALA A 29 -0.53 8.81 7.64
CA ALA A 29 -1.98 8.86 7.57
C ALA A 29 -2.65 8.09 8.72
N GLY A 30 -3.54 8.77 9.46
CA GLY A 30 -4.22 8.25 10.64
C GLY A 30 -3.39 8.29 11.93
N ALA A 31 -2.11 8.68 11.86
CA ALA A 31 -1.23 8.79 13.02
C ALA A 31 -1.57 10.01 13.84
N ARG A 32 -1.36 9.93 15.17
CA ARG A 32 -1.46 11.09 16.03
C ARG A 32 -0.15 11.85 16.02
N LEU A 33 -0.17 13.10 15.57
CA LEU A 33 1.00 13.97 15.65
C LEU A 33 1.01 14.65 17.01
N VAL A 34 2.03 14.36 17.82
CA VAL A 34 2.23 14.98 19.13
C VAL A 34 3.16 16.18 18.95
N LEU A 35 2.64 17.37 19.23
CA LEU A 35 3.39 18.62 19.11
C LEU A 35 4.23 18.88 20.38
N PRO A 36 5.43 19.48 20.25
CA PRO A 36 6.20 19.95 21.40
C PRO A 36 5.59 21.23 22.01
N ASP A 37 5.63 21.35 23.34
CA ASP A 37 4.91 22.40 24.08
C ASP A 37 5.36 23.84 23.74
N ASP A 38 6.66 24.10 23.47
CA ASP A 38 7.20 25.47 23.59
C ASP A 38 8.22 25.93 22.49
N THR A 39 8.25 25.31 21.31
CA THR A 39 9.32 25.58 20.31
C THR A 39 8.88 26.28 19.01
N MET A 40 7.59 26.53 18.79
CA MET A 40 7.07 27.05 17.52
C MET A 40 6.25 28.33 17.70
N THR A 41 6.37 29.28 16.75
CA THR A 41 5.45 30.42 16.68
C THR A 41 4.02 29.96 16.31
N ASP A 42 2.99 30.73 16.67
CA ASP A 42 1.59 30.43 16.32
C ASP A 42 1.38 30.17 14.83
N CYS A 43 2.07 30.94 13.97
CA CYS A 43 1.99 30.79 12.52
C CYS A 43 2.61 29.46 12.04
N GLN A 44 3.78 29.08 12.59
CA GLN A 44 4.40 27.79 12.28
C GLN A 44 3.55 26.63 12.80
N ARG A 45 3.01 26.76 14.03
CA ARG A 45 2.11 25.76 14.64
C ARG A 45 0.86 25.55 13.78
N GLN A 46 0.17 26.63 13.40
CA GLN A 46 -1.03 26.54 12.58
C GLN A 46 -0.76 25.95 11.19
N ARG A 47 0.37 26.31 10.56
CA ARG A 47 0.77 25.73 9.28
C ARG A 47 1.00 24.23 9.40
N LEU A 48 1.77 23.79 10.40
CA LEU A 48 2.02 22.38 10.67
C LEU A 48 0.70 21.62 10.89
N ILE A 49 -0.20 22.17 11.71
CA ILE A 49 -1.52 21.56 11.96
C ILE A 49 -2.28 21.36 10.65
N SER A 50 -2.34 22.40 9.80
CA SER A 50 -3.03 22.33 8.51
C SER A 50 -2.42 21.26 7.60
N GLN A 51 -1.09 21.21 7.48
CA GLN A 51 -0.40 20.23 6.64
C GLN A 51 -0.61 18.80 7.14
N ALA A 52 -0.49 18.59 8.45
CA ALA A 52 -0.71 17.29 9.08
C ALA A 52 -2.17 16.81 8.90
N GLN A 53 -3.15 17.70 9.10
CA GLN A 53 -4.57 17.38 8.90
C GLN A 53 -4.89 17.09 7.43
N GLU A 54 -4.33 17.85 6.48
CA GLU A 54 -4.48 17.59 5.05
C GLU A 54 -3.85 16.25 4.63
N TRP A 55 -2.76 15.85 5.28
CA TRP A 55 -2.17 14.51 5.11
C TRP A 55 -3.05 13.40 5.70
N GLY A 56 -3.97 13.73 6.61
CA GLY A 56 -4.83 12.78 7.30
C GLY A 56 -4.32 12.35 8.68
N MET A 57 -3.42 13.13 9.28
CA MET A 57 -2.98 12.94 10.67
C MET A 57 -3.98 13.55 11.66
N VAL A 58 -4.02 13.00 12.88
CA VAL A 58 -4.75 13.58 14.01
C VAL A 58 -3.76 14.39 14.85
N VAL A 59 -3.89 15.71 14.89
CA VAL A 59 -2.97 16.50 15.72
C VAL A 59 -3.48 16.55 17.16
N GLN A 60 -2.64 16.14 18.11
CA GLN A 60 -2.91 16.26 19.53
C GLN A 60 -2.13 17.45 20.08
N ASP A 61 -2.87 18.52 20.39
CA ASP A 61 -2.31 19.70 21.06
C ASP A 61 -2.44 19.48 22.57
N VAL A 62 -1.29 19.37 23.25
CA VAL A 62 -1.18 19.11 24.69
C VAL A 62 -1.86 20.22 25.49
N ASP A 63 -1.96 21.45 24.93
CA ASP A 63 -2.62 22.60 25.54
C ASP A 63 -4.16 22.54 25.48
N SER A 64 -4.73 21.64 24.67
CA SER A 64 -6.18 21.57 24.38
C SER A 64 -6.95 20.47 25.11
N VAL A 65 -6.26 19.68 25.94
CA VAL A 65 -6.91 18.59 26.68
C VAL A 65 -7.75 19.18 27.82
N ASP A 66 -9.05 19.31 27.59
CA ASP A 66 -10.04 19.49 28.65
C ASP A 66 -9.77 18.45 29.76
N ALA A 67 -9.68 18.91 31.00
CA ALA A 67 -9.37 18.14 32.22
C ALA A 67 -10.42 17.05 32.58
N THR A 68 -11.19 16.58 31.61
CA THR A 68 -12.22 15.54 31.72
C THR A 68 -11.87 14.25 30.97
N ALA A 69 -10.80 14.23 30.16
CA ALA A 69 -10.27 12.99 29.59
C ALA A 69 -9.59 12.18 30.71
N SER A 70 -10.12 11.00 31.01
CA SER A 70 -9.61 10.10 32.06
C SER A 70 -8.11 9.83 31.89
N GLU A 71 -7.37 9.68 32.98
CA GLU A 71 -5.92 9.37 33.02
C GLU A 71 -5.46 8.17 32.14
N ASP A 72 -6.40 7.34 31.67
CA ASP A 72 -6.15 6.25 30.70
C ASP A 72 -5.96 6.72 29.24
N SER A 73 -6.43 7.91 28.84
CA SER A 73 -6.21 8.44 27.48
C SER A 73 -4.82 9.07 27.28
N ALA A 74 -4.03 9.16 28.35
CA ALA A 74 -2.68 9.74 28.35
C ALA A 74 -1.57 8.69 28.41
N ARG A 75 -1.90 7.39 28.42
CA ARG A 75 -0.91 6.32 28.36
C ARG A 75 -0.70 5.88 26.91
N PRO A 76 0.55 5.91 26.41
CA PRO A 76 0.89 5.31 25.13
C PRO A 76 0.49 3.82 25.15
N HIS A 77 -0.37 3.42 24.21
CA HIS A 77 -0.86 2.06 24.04
C HIS A 77 0.16 1.27 23.19
N PRO A 78 0.39 -0.04 23.38
CA PRO A 78 1.36 -0.80 22.58
C PRO A 78 1.21 -0.75 21.05
N ALA A 79 0.10 -0.18 20.53
CA ALA A 79 -0.14 0.14 19.13
C ALA A 79 0.00 1.66 18.84
N ASP A 80 0.93 2.34 19.53
CA ASP A 80 1.12 3.79 19.47
C ASP A 80 1.42 4.24 18.05
N PHE A 81 0.36 4.59 17.36
CA PHE A 81 0.38 5.34 16.13
C PHE A 81 0.60 6.83 16.41
N ASP A 82 1.22 7.13 17.55
CA ASP A 82 1.61 8.45 17.98
C ASP A 82 3.03 8.72 17.47
N LEU A 83 3.20 9.88 16.84
CA LEU A 83 4.42 10.32 16.21
C LEU A 83 4.85 11.65 16.83
N PRO A 84 6.00 11.69 17.51
CA PRO A 84 6.51 12.95 18.04
C PRO A 84 6.96 13.84 16.88
N PHE A 85 6.50 15.09 16.88
CA PHE A 85 7.08 16.09 16.02
C PHE A 85 8.37 16.63 16.65
N GLY A 86 9.48 16.61 15.91
CA GLY A 86 10.76 17.06 16.44
C GLY A 86 11.96 16.62 15.59
N PRO A 87 13.19 16.81 16.11
CA PRO A 87 14.41 16.42 15.43
C PRO A 87 14.42 14.94 15.06
N THR A 88 14.82 14.64 13.82
CA THR A 88 14.81 13.27 13.29
C THR A 88 16.15 12.54 13.47
N GLU A 89 17.16 13.22 14.03
CA GLU A 89 18.52 12.68 14.25
C GLU A 89 18.55 11.49 15.21
N THR A 90 17.57 11.41 16.13
CA THR A 90 17.44 10.33 17.12
C THR A 90 16.59 9.17 16.60
N MET A 91 16.03 9.27 15.39
CA MET A 91 15.23 8.20 14.80
C MET A 91 16.10 7.01 14.42
N VAL A 92 15.59 5.82 14.72
CA VAL A 92 16.22 4.56 14.30
C VAL A 92 15.89 4.31 12.83
N ASP A 93 16.91 4.24 11.98
CA ASP A 93 16.76 3.88 10.57
C ASP A 93 16.81 2.35 10.40
N MET A 94 15.63 1.73 10.28
CA MET A 94 15.49 0.27 10.17
C MET A 94 16.03 -0.30 8.86
N ARG A 95 16.33 0.55 7.87
CA ARG A 95 17.03 0.13 6.64
C ARG A 95 18.49 -0.20 6.91
N ARG A 96 19.06 0.29 8.02
CA ARG A 96 20.45 0.05 8.43
C ARG A 96 20.61 -0.98 9.54
N SER A 97 19.51 -1.47 10.12
CA SER A 97 19.54 -2.48 11.17
C SER A 97 19.85 -3.88 10.62
N SER A 98 19.98 -4.88 11.48
CA SER A 98 19.93 -6.29 11.06
C SER A 98 18.53 -6.69 10.58
N GLY A 99 18.45 -7.81 9.84
CA GLY A 99 17.16 -8.38 9.42
C GLY A 99 16.27 -8.73 10.60
N GLY A 100 16.81 -9.35 11.65
CA GLY A 100 16.08 -9.66 12.88
C GLY A 100 15.47 -8.42 13.54
N GLU A 101 16.27 -7.36 13.76
CA GLU A 101 15.78 -6.10 14.33
C GLU A 101 14.69 -5.45 13.47
N ALA A 102 14.84 -5.47 12.14
CA ALA A 102 13.85 -4.94 11.21
C ALA A 102 12.52 -5.70 11.29
N ILE A 103 12.57 -7.04 11.36
CA ILE A 103 11.37 -7.88 11.48
C ILE A 103 10.70 -7.67 12.83
N ASP A 104 11.47 -7.57 13.92
CA ASP A 104 10.91 -7.37 15.26
C ASP A 104 10.26 -5.98 15.40
N TRP A 105 10.85 -4.95 14.77
CA TRP A 105 10.25 -3.61 14.66
C TRP A 105 8.93 -3.61 13.89
N ALA A 106 8.87 -4.36 12.78
CA ALA A 106 7.63 -4.52 12.03
C ALA A 106 6.59 -5.27 12.86
N GLN A 107 6.99 -6.38 13.50
CA GLN A 107 6.10 -7.20 14.33
C GLN A 107 5.46 -6.41 15.47
N SER A 108 6.20 -5.51 16.13
CA SER A 108 5.64 -4.69 17.22
C SER A 108 4.60 -3.66 16.74
N ARG A 109 4.50 -3.42 15.43
CA ARG A 109 3.56 -2.49 14.78
C ARG A 109 2.52 -3.20 13.92
N MET A 110 2.45 -4.53 14.02
CA MET A 110 1.46 -5.36 13.34
C MET A 110 0.55 -6.11 14.33
N PRO A 111 -0.15 -5.39 15.25
CA PRO A 111 -0.99 -6.02 16.26
C PRO A 111 -2.25 -6.68 15.67
N ILE A 112 -2.72 -6.25 14.50
CA ILE A 112 -3.98 -6.74 13.90
C ILE A 112 -3.76 -8.15 13.35
N LEU A 113 -2.71 -8.36 12.56
CA LEU A 113 -2.30 -9.65 12.06
C LEU A 113 -2.04 -10.62 13.21
N THR A 114 -1.24 -10.21 14.19
CA THR A 114 -0.91 -11.04 15.36
C THR A 114 -2.17 -11.43 16.15
N GLY A 115 -3.04 -10.46 16.46
CA GLY A 115 -4.28 -10.69 17.19
C GLY A 115 -5.28 -11.55 16.41
N LEU A 116 -5.36 -11.37 15.09
CA LEU A 116 -6.22 -12.16 14.21
C LEU A 116 -5.72 -13.60 14.10
N MET A 117 -4.41 -13.81 13.90
CA MET A 117 -3.80 -15.13 13.81
C MET A 117 -3.98 -15.95 15.09
N ALA A 118 -3.88 -15.31 16.27
CA ALA A 118 -4.18 -15.96 17.55
C ALA A 118 -5.62 -16.51 17.60
N ARG A 119 -6.60 -15.78 17.04
CA ARG A 119 -7.98 -16.25 16.94
C ARG A 119 -8.13 -17.33 15.87
N LEU A 120 -7.64 -17.10 14.64
CA LEU A 120 -7.76 -18.02 13.52
C LEU A 120 -7.14 -19.40 13.79
N LYS A 121 -6.01 -19.45 14.53
CA LYS A 121 -5.37 -20.70 14.95
C LYS A 121 -6.30 -21.60 15.78
N SER A 122 -7.28 -21.03 16.49
CA SER A 122 -8.28 -21.81 17.23
C SER A 122 -9.49 -22.23 16.38
N GLU A 123 -9.66 -21.64 15.20
CA GLU A 123 -10.83 -21.84 14.35
C GLU A 123 -10.52 -22.65 13.07
N VAL A 124 -9.24 -22.80 12.71
CA VAL A 124 -8.77 -23.45 11.48
C VAL A 124 -7.46 -24.21 11.75
N ASP A 125 -7.32 -25.39 11.14
CA ASP A 125 -6.09 -26.20 11.21
C ASP A 125 -5.06 -25.78 10.14
N PHE A 126 -4.21 -24.80 10.50
CA PHE A 126 -3.07 -24.41 9.68
C PHE A 126 -1.99 -25.51 9.57
N GLY A 127 -1.99 -26.54 10.42
CA GLY A 127 -1.04 -27.65 10.34
C GLY A 127 -1.15 -28.47 9.05
N SER A 128 -2.30 -28.37 8.37
CA SER A 128 -2.53 -29.00 7.06
C SER A 128 -2.10 -28.13 5.86
N ALA A 129 -1.76 -26.86 6.10
CA ALA A 129 -1.46 -25.88 5.06
C ALA A 129 0.02 -25.94 4.66
N ARG A 130 0.26 -26.02 3.35
CA ARG A 130 1.57 -25.84 2.72
C ARG A 130 1.47 -24.64 1.80
N ILE A 131 2.08 -23.54 2.20
CA ILE A 131 1.82 -22.22 1.64
C ILE A 131 3.08 -21.74 0.91
N ALA A 132 2.96 -21.54 -0.40
CA ALA A 132 3.94 -20.77 -1.16
C ALA A 132 3.50 -19.30 -1.18
N THR A 133 4.38 -18.42 -0.73
CA THR A 133 4.15 -16.97 -0.70
C THR A 133 4.98 -16.32 -1.78
N CYS A 134 4.34 -15.65 -2.73
CA CYS A 134 4.98 -14.83 -3.75
C CYS A 134 4.59 -13.38 -3.50
N LEU A 135 5.40 -12.69 -2.69
CA LEU A 135 5.23 -11.29 -2.28
C LEU A 135 6.61 -10.62 -2.25
N ILE A 136 6.64 -9.29 -2.25
CA ILE A 136 7.84 -8.51 -1.90
C ILE A 136 8.44 -9.04 -0.59
N LEU A 137 9.74 -9.36 -0.58
CA LEU A 137 10.38 -9.98 0.57
C LEU A 137 11.01 -8.92 1.48
N GLU A 138 10.20 -8.44 2.43
CA GLU A 138 10.52 -7.34 3.33
C GLU A 138 10.15 -7.69 4.79
N PRO A 139 10.49 -6.84 5.79
CA PRO A 139 10.26 -7.16 7.20
C PRO A 139 8.80 -7.52 7.53
N LYS A 140 7.83 -6.86 6.90
CA LYS A 140 6.38 -7.08 7.11
C LYS A 140 5.96 -8.46 6.59
N THR A 141 6.45 -8.86 5.41
CA THR A 141 6.22 -10.20 4.83
C THR A 141 6.82 -11.29 5.72
N ALA A 142 7.98 -11.03 6.32
CA ALA A 142 8.57 -11.96 7.30
C ALA A 142 7.70 -12.14 8.55
N VAL A 143 7.01 -11.09 9.02
CA VAL A 143 6.02 -11.22 10.12
C VAL A 143 4.89 -12.16 9.71
N LEU A 144 4.32 -12.00 8.51
CA LEU A 144 3.30 -12.91 7.97
C LEU A 144 3.78 -14.37 7.96
N LEU A 145 4.97 -14.62 7.41
CA LEU A 145 5.55 -15.97 7.37
C LEU A 145 5.79 -16.55 8.76
N ARG A 146 6.30 -15.74 9.71
CA ARG A 146 6.50 -16.15 11.11
C ARG A 146 5.17 -16.52 11.77
N GLU A 147 4.12 -15.73 11.60
CA GLU A 147 2.81 -16.01 12.20
C GLU A 147 2.16 -17.27 11.60
N LEU A 148 2.23 -17.47 10.29
CA LEU A 148 1.75 -18.69 9.63
C LEU A 148 2.51 -19.94 10.10
N LYS A 149 3.84 -19.87 10.18
CA LYS A 149 4.67 -20.96 10.72
C LYS A 149 4.35 -21.25 12.18
N ARG A 150 4.16 -20.21 13.01
CA ARG A 150 3.72 -20.35 14.42
C ARG A 150 2.32 -20.96 14.55
N ALA A 151 1.45 -20.77 13.56
CA ALA A 151 0.15 -21.43 13.50
C ALA A 151 0.22 -22.91 13.10
N GLY A 152 1.36 -23.37 12.58
CA GLY A 152 1.64 -24.76 12.23
C GLY A 152 1.79 -25.02 10.73
N ALA A 153 1.61 -24.00 9.89
CA ALA A 153 1.75 -24.16 8.44
C ALA A 153 3.20 -24.40 8.03
N GLU A 154 3.40 -25.21 6.99
CA GLU A 154 4.63 -25.24 6.23
C GLU A 154 4.62 -24.05 5.28
N VAL A 155 5.61 -23.17 5.37
CA VAL A 155 5.66 -21.94 4.58
C VAL A 155 6.98 -21.79 3.86
N GLY A 156 6.90 -21.27 2.64
CA GLY A 156 8.07 -20.78 1.94
C GLY A 156 7.74 -19.54 1.11
N VAL A 157 8.79 -18.82 0.72
CA VAL A 157 8.68 -17.55 0.02
C VAL A 157 9.58 -17.49 -1.20
N TYR A 158 9.05 -16.91 -2.27
CA TYR A 158 9.73 -16.51 -3.49
C TYR A 158 9.42 -15.03 -3.71
N CYS A 159 10.37 -14.32 -4.29
CA CYS A 159 10.24 -12.92 -4.66
C CYS A 159 11.21 -12.65 -5.80
N GLU A 160 10.82 -11.77 -6.72
CA GLU A 160 11.71 -11.31 -7.78
C GLU A 160 12.93 -10.57 -7.19
N PRO A 161 14.12 -10.66 -7.81
CA PRO A 161 15.38 -10.18 -7.22
C PRO A 161 15.35 -8.70 -6.81
N GLY A 162 14.72 -7.85 -7.62
CA GLY A 162 14.60 -6.41 -7.36
C GLY A 162 13.75 -6.04 -6.15
N ALA A 163 13.01 -7.00 -5.57
CA ALA A 163 12.10 -6.79 -4.45
C ALA A 163 12.52 -7.60 -3.19
N VAL A 164 13.78 -8.05 -3.12
CA VAL A 164 14.32 -8.82 -1.99
C VAL A 164 15.14 -7.94 -1.04
N ASP A 165 14.69 -7.79 0.20
CA ASP A 165 15.57 -7.40 1.30
C ASP A 165 16.40 -8.61 1.73
N GLN A 166 17.65 -8.67 1.26
CA GLN A 166 18.54 -9.81 1.52
C GLN A 166 18.75 -10.06 3.03
N ARG A 167 18.74 -9.02 3.87
CA ARG A 167 18.89 -9.17 5.32
C ARG A 167 17.73 -9.97 5.92
N VAL A 168 16.52 -9.71 5.41
CA VAL A 168 15.29 -10.42 5.81
C VAL A 168 15.30 -11.85 5.27
N ALA A 169 15.69 -12.04 4.01
CA ALA A 169 15.82 -13.36 3.40
C ALA A 169 16.78 -14.26 4.20
N ASP A 170 17.95 -13.74 4.56
CA ASP A 170 18.96 -14.49 5.32
C ASP A 170 18.48 -14.80 6.76
N GLN A 171 17.78 -13.86 7.40
CA GLN A 171 17.21 -14.07 8.73
C GLN A 171 16.13 -15.18 8.72
N LEU A 172 15.24 -15.18 7.71
CA LEU A 172 14.22 -16.22 7.55
C LEU A 172 14.82 -17.61 7.28
N LYS A 173 15.90 -17.68 6.48
CA LYS A 173 16.66 -18.94 6.27
C LYS A 173 17.21 -19.48 7.58
N GLN A 174 17.77 -18.62 8.44
CA GLN A 174 18.29 -19.01 9.77
C GLN A 174 17.17 -19.51 10.69
N GLU A 175 15.96 -18.97 10.56
CA GLU A 175 14.76 -19.41 11.29
C GLU A 175 14.14 -20.70 10.71
N GLY A 176 14.74 -21.27 9.66
CA GLY A 176 14.28 -22.49 9.00
C GLY A 176 12.97 -22.29 8.23
N ILE A 177 12.73 -21.10 7.69
CA ILE A 177 11.70 -20.87 6.66
C ILE A 177 12.34 -21.10 5.30
N THR A 178 11.62 -21.76 4.38
CA THR A 178 12.13 -21.99 3.02
C THR A 178 12.11 -20.68 2.25
N VAL A 179 13.29 -20.17 1.89
CA VAL A 179 13.44 -18.96 1.09
C VAL A 179 14.10 -19.32 -0.23
N CYS A 180 13.37 -19.13 -1.32
CA CYS A 180 13.86 -19.28 -2.68
C CYS A 180 13.87 -17.91 -3.35
N ALA A 181 14.59 -16.96 -2.78
CA ALA A 181 14.76 -15.61 -3.31
C ALA A 181 16.16 -15.09 -2.95
N ASP A 182 16.73 -14.29 -3.84
CA ASP A 182 18.01 -13.61 -3.63
C ASP A 182 18.08 -12.35 -4.50
N SER A 183 18.56 -11.25 -3.94
CA SER A 183 18.62 -9.97 -4.65
C SER A 183 19.68 -9.93 -5.77
N SER A 184 20.58 -10.92 -5.81
CA SER A 184 21.65 -11.01 -6.81
C SER A 184 21.33 -11.87 -8.03
N TRP A 185 20.16 -12.49 -8.07
CA TRP A 185 19.78 -13.40 -9.14
C TRP A 185 19.50 -12.69 -10.47
N ASP A 186 19.89 -13.33 -11.57
CA ASP A 186 19.40 -13.01 -12.91
C ASP A 186 18.01 -13.65 -13.18
N ASP A 187 17.42 -13.35 -14.34
CA ASP A 187 16.08 -13.82 -14.71
C ASP A 187 15.96 -15.36 -14.73
N ASP A 188 17.00 -16.06 -15.17
CA ASP A 188 17.00 -17.53 -15.24
C ASP A 188 17.07 -18.14 -13.84
N GLN A 189 17.91 -17.58 -12.97
CA GLN A 189 18.02 -17.96 -11.56
C GLN A 189 16.73 -17.64 -10.80
N ALA A 190 16.12 -16.48 -11.03
CA ALA A 190 14.85 -16.08 -10.43
C ALA A 190 13.73 -17.04 -10.84
N ARG A 191 13.61 -17.33 -12.14
CA ARG A 191 12.67 -18.32 -12.66
C ARG A 191 12.89 -19.70 -12.04
N GLN A 192 14.14 -20.14 -11.92
CA GLN A 192 14.45 -21.43 -11.29
C GLN A 192 14.10 -21.42 -9.79
N GLY A 193 14.33 -20.31 -9.09
CA GLY A 193 13.93 -20.12 -7.69
C GLY A 193 12.43 -20.27 -7.47
N ALA A 194 11.60 -19.73 -8.37
CA ALA A 194 10.15 -19.91 -8.30
C ALA A 194 9.76 -21.40 -8.42
N LEU A 195 10.36 -22.12 -9.38
CA LEU A 195 10.13 -23.56 -9.56
C LEU A 195 10.64 -24.38 -8.37
N ASP A 196 11.79 -24.03 -7.83
CA ASP A 196 12.37 -24.65 -6.64
C ASP A 196 11.45 -24.49 -5.41
N LEU A 197 10.81 -23.33 -5.24
CA LEU A 197 9.84 -23.13 -4.15
C LEU A 197 8.65 -24.07 -4.32
N MET A 198 8.09 -24.15 -5.52
CA MET A 198 6.99 -25.06 -5.85
C MET A 198 7.35 -26.50 -5.51
N ASP A 199 8.53 -26.96 -5.91
CA ASP A 199 8.97 -28.34 -5.71
C ASP A 199 9.28 -28.65 -4.24
N ARG A 200 9.80 -27.68 -3.47
CA ARG A 200 10.14 -27.86 -2.05
C ARG A 200 8.93 -27.83 -1.14
N ILE A 201 7.99 -26.91 -1.38
CA ILE A 201 6.79 -26.74 -0.53
C ILE A 201 5.65 -27.65 -0.99
N ASN A 202 5.59 -27.99 -2.28
CA ASN A 202 4.45 -28.66 -2.90
C ASN A 202 3.11 -28.05 -2.43
N PRO A 203 2.92 -26.73 -2.63
CA PRO A 203 1.89 -25.94 -1.99
C PRO A 203 0.49 -26.45 -2.31
N ASN A 204 -0.37 -26.43 -1.30
CA ASN A 204 -1.81 -26.56 -1.49
C ASN A 204 -2.52 -25.19 -1.42
N LEU A 205 -1.81 -24.13 -1.02
CA LEU A 205 -2.27 -22.76 -1.00
C LEU A 205 -1.16 -21.85 -1.52
N ILE A 206 -1.54 -20.81 -2.26
CA ILE A 206 -0.62 -19.77 -2.73
C ILE A 206 -1.13 -18.42 -2.23
N ILE A 207 -0.22 -17.62 -1.67
CA ILE A 207 -0.39 -16.17 -1.59
C ILE A 207 0.37 -15.60 -2.80
N ASP A 208 -0.31 -14.84 -3.66
CA ASP A 208 0.25 -14.33 -4.90
C ASP A 208 0.05 -12.81 -5.00
N ASP A 209 1.01 -12.17 -5.66
CA ASP A 209 1.05 -10.74 -5.98
C ASP A 209 1.33 -10.62 -7.48
N GLY A 210 0.28 -10.27 -8.24
CA GLY A 210 0.34 -10.08 -9.69
C GLY A 210 0.04 -11.34 -10.50
N ALA A 211 -0.44 -12.42 -9.87
CA ALA A 211 -0.82 -13.71 -10.46
C ALA A 211 0.32 -14.46 -11.19
N SER A 212 1.55 -14.00 -11.12
CA SER A 212 2.66 -14.55 -11.91
C SER A 212 3.05 -15.96 -11.44
N PHE A 213 3.11 -16.18 -10.12
CA PHE A 213 3.56 -17.44 -9.56
C PHE A 213 2.56 -18.58 -9.77
N ALA A 214 1.27 -18.34 -9.50
CA ALA A 214 0.23 -19.35 -9.71
C ALA A 214 0.01 -19.66 -11.19
N ARG A 215 0.18 -18.69 -12.09
CA ARG A 215 0.12 -18.94 -13.55
C ARG A 215 1.34 -19.72 -14.03
N LEU A 216 2.53 -19.46 -13.49
CA LEU A 216 3.72 -20.27 -13.74
C LEU A 216 3.52 -21.70 -13.26
N ALA A 217 2.95 -21.89 -12.06
CA ALA A 217 2.60 -23.20 -11.51
C ALA A 217 1.65 -23.97 -12.45
N LEU A 218 0.59 -23.34 -12.95
CA LEU A 218 -0.33 -23.97 -13.89
C LEU A 218 0.38 -24.44 -15.17
N ARG A 219 1.34 -23.65 -15.68
CA ARG A 219 2.06 -23.95 -16.93
C ARG A 219 3.15 -25.02 -16.76
N GLU A 220 3.95 -24.93 -15.70
CA GLU A 220 5.18 -25.70 -15.54
C GLU A 220 5.06 -26.83 -14.51
N ARG A 221 4.04 -26.78 -13.64
CA ARG A 221 3.75 -27.77 -12.58
C ARG A 221 2.25 -28.12 -12.55
N PRO A 222 1.65 -28.56 -13.67
CA PRO A 222 0.19 -28.77 -13.75
C PRO A 222 -0.35 -29.80 -12.74
N HIS A 223 0.48 -30.78 -12.34
CA HIS A 223 0.11 -31.75 -11.31
C HIS A 223 -0.09 -31.10 -9.94
N MET A 224 0.77 -30.15 -9.57
CA MET A 224 0.65 -29.40 -8.32
C MET A 224 -0.54 -28.44 -8.40
N ALA A 225 -0.72 -27.75 -9.53
CA ALA A 225 -1.84 -26.82 -9.73
C ALA A 225 -3.20 -27.52 -9.63
N ALA A 226 -3.29 -28.82 -9.97
CA ALA A 226 -4.51 -29.62 -9.82
C ALA A 226 -4.89 -29.89 -8.35
N ASP A 227 -3.92 -29.86 -7.43
CA ASP A 227 -4.10 -30.13 -6.00
C ASP A 227 -4.25 -28.85 -5.16
N LEU A 228 -4.18 -27.67 -5.78
CA LEU A 228 -4.35 -26.39 -5.10
C LEU A 228 -5.77 -26.26 -4.53
N MET A 229 -5.84 -25.98 -3.23
CA MET A 229 -7.07 -25.58 -2.55
C MET A 229 -7.49 -24.16 -2.91
N GLY A 230 -6.54 -23.31 -3.33
CA GLY A 230 -6.82 -22.00 -3.90
C GLY A 230 -5.65 -21.03 -3.82
N VAL A 231 -5.86 -19.84 -4.37
CA VAL A 231 -4.91 -18.73 -4.39
C VAL A 231 -5.54 -17.52 -3.71
N ALA A 232 -4.78 -16.81 -2.88
CA ALA A 232 -5.15 -15.49 -2.37
C ALA A 232 -4.34 -14.43 -3.13
N GLU A 233 -5.01 -13.60 -3.92
CA GLU A 233 -4.36 -12.64 -4.83
C GLU A 233 -4.52 -11.20 -4.33
N GLU A 234 -3.38 -10.54 -4.10
CA GLU A 234 -3.28 -9.23 -3.44
C GLU A 234 -3.59 -8.03 -4.35
N THR A 235 -3.38 -8.16 -5.65
CA THR A 235 -3.33 -7.01 -6.55
C THR A 235 -4.49 -6.92 -7.51
N THR A 236 -4.80 -5.69 -7.93
CA THR A 236 -5.81 -5.43 -8.95
C THR A 236 -5.43 -6.08 -10.29
N SER A 237 -4.14 -6.03 -10.67
CA SER A 237 -3.62 -6.61 -11.91
C SER A 237 -3.71 -8.14 -11.90
N GLY A 238 -3.31 -8.79 -10.81
CA GLY A 238 -3.43 -10.24 -10.66
C GLY A 238 -4.90 -10.71 -10.65
N VAL A 239 -5.79 -10.01 -9.94
CA VAL A 239 -7.24 -10.30 -9.99
C VAL A 239 -7.80 -10.19 -11.41
N ARG A 240 -7.40 -9.14 -12.17
CA ARG A 240 -7.80 -8.99 -13.58
C ARG A 240 -7.30 -10.14 -14.45
N ALA A 241 -6.07 -10.63 -14.20
CA ALA A 241 -5.51 -11.78 -14.93
C ALA A 241 -6.30 -13.06 -14.64
N PHE A 242 -6.63 -13.35 -13.38
CA PHE A 242 -7.46 -14.51 -13.04
C PHE A 242 -8.90 -14.39 -13.56
N ALA A 243 -9.49 -13.20 -13.53
CA ALA A 243 -10.80 -12.96 -14.13
C ALA A 243 -10.79 -13.16 -15.66
N ALA A 244 -9.65 -12.92 -16.32
CA ALA A 244 -9.47 -13.27 -17.73
C ALA A 244 -9.41 -14.79 -17.94
N MET A 245 -8.63 -15.49 -17.11
CA MET A 245 -8.57 -16.95 -17.14
C MET A 245 -9.93 -17.61 -16.87
N GLU A 246 -10.73 -17.04 -15.96
CA GLU A 246 -12.10 -17.50 -15.70
C GLU A 246 -12.98 -17.36 -16.94
N ARG A 247 -12.95 -16.20 -17.61
CA ARG A 247 -13.70 -15.96 -18.87
C ARG A 247 -13.28 -16.91 -19.99
N ASP A 248 -12.02 -17.29 -20.01
CA ASP A 248 -11.46 -18.21 -21.01
C ASP A 248 -11.58 -19.70 -20.59
N GLU A 249 -12.28 -20.00 -19.49
CA GLU A 249 -12.45 -21.34 -18.91
C GLU A 249 -11.11 -22.06 -18.59
N ALA A 250 -10.03 -21.29 -18.41
CA ALA A 250 -8.67 -21.78 -18.16
C ALA A 250 -8.31 -21.87 -16.67
N LEU A 251 -9.14 -21.30 -15.79
CA LEU A 251 -8.88 -21.28 -14.34
C LEU A 251 -9.23 -22.64 -13.70
N THR A 252 -8.25 -23.27 -13.04
CA THR A 252 -8.39 -24.65 -12.51
C THR A 252 -8.56 -24.74 -11.00
N PHE A 253 -8.48 -23.62 -10.28
CA PHE A 253 -8.55 -23.52 -8.82
C PHE A 253 -9.33 -22.25 -8.42
N PRO A 254 -9.92 -22.19 -7.21
CA PRO A 254 -10.57 -20.98 -6.74
C PRO A 254 -9.52 -19.90 -6.40
N VAL A 255 -9.88 -18.65 -6.65
CA VAL A 255 -9.06 -17.48 -6.30
C VAL A 255 -9.86 -16.59 -5.36
N ILE A 256 -9.29 -16.18 -4.24
CA ILE A 256 -9.84 -15.13 -3.38
C ILE A 256 -9.18 -13.81 -3.77
N ALA A 257 -9.96 -12.87 -4.28
CA ALA A 257 -9.53 -11.51 -4.60
C ALA A 257 -9.37 -10.71 -3.29
N VAL A 258 -8.19 -10.79 -2.67
CA VAL A 258 -7.85 -10.02 -1.46
C VAL A 258 -7.88 -8.53 -1.75
N ASN A 259 -7.46 -8.13 -2.97
CA ASN A 259 -7.55 -6.75 -3.44
C ASN A 259 -8.95 -6.15 -3.35
N ASP A 260 -10.02 -6.95 -3.48
CA ASP A 260 -11.40 -6.48 -3.50
C ASP A 260 -11.98 -6.22 -2.09
N SER A 261 -11.22 -6.53 -1.03
CA SER A 261 -11.56 -6.17 0.35
C SER A 261 -11.51 -4.65 0.54
N LEU A 262 -12.49 -4.10 1.26
CA LEU A 262 -12.47 -2.67 1.62
C LEU A 262 -11.28 -2.35 2.52
N MET A 263 -10.83 -3.32 3.33
CA MET A 263 -9.64 -3.16 4.17
C MET A 263 -8.35 -3.04 3.36
N LYS A 264 -8.37 -3.45 2.09
CA LYS A 264 -7.28 -3.23 1.13
C LYS A 264 -7.50 -1.93 0.33
N THR A 265 -8.63 -1.80 -0.38
CA THR A 265 -8.83 -0.66 -1.29
C THR A 265 -8.85 0.69 -0.58
N ASP A 266 -9.46 0.77 0.60
CA ASP A 266 -9.69 2.03 1.29
C ASP A 266 -8.52 2.41 2.21
N PHE A 267 -7.55 1.51 2.40
CA PHE A 267 -6.39 1.73 3.28
C PHE A 267 -5.07 1.55 2.55
N ASP A 268 -4.78 0.38 2.00
CA ASP A 268 -3.53 0.11 1.27
C ASP A 268 -3.35 1.06 0.10
N ASN A 269 -4.31 1.07 -0.82
CA ASN A 269 -4.20 1.89 -2.01
C ASN A 269 -4.30 3.39 -1.65
N ALA A 270 -5.22 3.76 -0.73
CA ALA A 270 -5.51 5.15 -0.42
C ALA A 270 -4.47 5.82 0.50
N HIS A 271 -3.89 5.07 1.43
CA HIS A 271 -3.05 5.58 2.51
C HIS A 271 -1.65 4.93 2.55
N GLY A 272 -1.43 3.82 1.83
CA GLY A 272 -0.12 3.18 1.69
C GLY A 272 0.63 3.64 0.44
N THR A 273 0.13 3.27 -0.75
CA THR A 273 0.86 3.48 -2.01
C THR A 273 1.06 4.96 -2.31
N GLY A 274 -0.01 5.76 -2.26
CA GLY A 274 0.07 7.20 -2.52
C GLY A 274 1.04 7.93 -1.58
N GLU A 275 1.01 7.58 -0.29
CA GLU A 275 1.89 8.16 0.73
C GLU A 275 3.36 7.78 0.50
N THR A 276 3.63 6.51 0.26
CA THR A 276 5.01 6.00 0.12
C THR A 276 5.64 6.45 -1.18
N CYS A 277 4.89 6.54 -2.28
CA CYS A 277 5.38 7.18 -3.49
C CYS A 277 5.80 8.63 -3.25
N LEU A 278 5.00 9.42 -2.52
CA LEU A 278 5.35 10.81 -2.18
C LEU A 278 6.63 10.90 -1.35
N THR A 279 6.77 10.09 -0.30
CA THR A 279 7.93 10.17 0.59
C THR A 279 9.19 9.59 -0.06
N THR A 280 9.06 8.60 -0.95
CA THR A 280 10.17 8.11 -1.79
C THR A 280 10.61 9.17 -2.79
N MET A 281 9.68 9.87 -3.44
CA MET A 281 10.03 11.00 -4.31
C MET A 281 10.73 12.12 -3.54
N GLN A 282 10.34 12.40 -2.28
CA GLN A 282 11.07 13.33 -1.41
C GLN A 282 12.49 12.84 -1.09
N SER A 283 12.73 11.53 -0.91
CA SER A 283 14.09 11.03 -0.69
C SER A 283 14.97 11.11 -1.94
N LEU A 284 14.38 10.95 -3.12
CA LEU A 284 15.10 10.99 -4.40
C LEU A 284 15.37 12.42 -4.87
N LEU A 285 14.36 13.30 -4.79
CA LEU A 285 14.39 14.65 -5.36
C LEU A 285 14.63 15.75 -4.31
N GLY A 286 14.60 15.40 -3.03
CA GLY A 286 14.73 16.32 -1.89
C GLY A 286 13.39 16.60 -1.19
N ALA A 287 13.44 16.88 0.11
CA ALA A 287 12.25 17.01 0.96
C ALA A 287 11.23 18.06 0.48
N HIS A 288 11.68 19.11 -0.19
CA HIS A 288 10.82 20.19 -0.69
C HIS A 288 10.46 20.05 -2.18
N CYS A 289 10.68 18.88 -2.79
CA CYS A 289 10.54 18.71 -4.25
C CYS A 289 9.14 19.08 -4.77
N PHE A 290 8.10 18.96 -3.94
CA PHE A 290 6.71 19.29 -4.31
C PHE A 290 6.34 20.77 -4.11
N GLN A 291 7.14 21.54 -3.35
CA GLN A 291 6.75 22.88 -2.93
C GLN A 291 6.66 23.84 -4.13
N GLY A 292 5.46 24.39 -4.36
CA GLY A 292 5.18 25.30 -5.47
C GLY A 292 5.17 24.65 -6.87
N GLN A 293 5.37 23.33 -6.97
CA GLN A 293 5.35 22.62 -8.24
C GLN A 293 3.93 22.43 -8.76
N ARG A 294 3.78 22.42 -10.07
CA ARG A 294 2.53 21.99 -10.73
C ARG A 294 2.58 20.51 -11.00
N VAL A 295 1.75 19.77 -10.27
CA VAL A 295 1.70 18.31 -10.32
C VAL A 295 0.44 17.90 -11.06
N LEU A 296 0.59 17.18 -12.17
CA LEU A 296 -0.51 16.53 -12.86
C LEU A 296 -0.58 15.07 -12.41
N VAL A 297 -1.71 14.67 -11.83
CA VAL A 297 -2.00 13.26 -11.49
C VAL A 297 -2.96 12.70 -12.54
N VAL A 298 -2.51 11.70 -13.29
CA VAL A 298 -3.32 10.97 -14.27
C VAL A 298 -3.87 9.71 -13.62
N GLY A 299 -5.17 9.69 -13.34
CA GLY A 299 -5.85 8.67 -12.55
C GLY A 299 -6.15 9.13 -11.12
N TYR A 300 -7.43 9.17 -10.77
CA TYR A 300 -7.95 9.59 -9.47
C TYR A 300 -8.73 8.47 -8.75
N GLY A 301 -8.22 7.24 -8.91
CA GLY A 301 -8.56 6.13 -8.04
C GLY A 301 -7.98 6.31 -6.63
N PRO A 302 -8.10 5.30 -5.74
CA PRO A 302 -7.61 5.41 -4.36
C PRO A 302 -6.14 5.85 -4.25
N VAL A 303 -5.24 5.28 -5.08
CA VAL A 303 -3.81 5.64 -5.11
C VAL A 303 -3.59 7.09 -5.50
N GLY A 304 -4.11 7.51 -6.67
CA GLY A 304 -3.96 8.87 -7.16
C GLY A 304 -4.60 9.92 -6.22
N ARG A 305 -5.71 9.57 -5.56
CA ARG A 305 -6.33 10.41 -4.54
C ARG A 305 -5.44 10.60 -3.32
N GLY A 306 -4.86 9.52 -2.79
CA GLY A 306 -3.93 9.58 -1.66
C GLY A 306 -2.71 10.44 -1.98
N PHE A 307 -2.11 10.23 -3.16
CA PHE A 307 -0.99 11.01 -3.64
C PHE A 307 -1.33 12.51 -3.80
N ALA A 308 -2.47 12.84 -4.42
CA ALA A 308 -2.88 14.22 -4.63
C ALA A 308 -3.07 15.00 -3.32
N LEU A 309 -3.67 14.37 -2.31
CA LEU A 309 -3.86 14.97 -0.98
C LEU A 309 -2.51 15.24 -0.30
N GLY A 310 -1.62 14.25 -0.28
CA GLY A 310 -0.29 14.43 0.32
C GLY A 310 0.58 15.44 -0.44
N ALA A 311 0.55 15.44 -1.78
CA ALA A 311 1.27 16.44 -2.59
C ALA A 311 0.80 17.87 -2.27
N ARG A 312 -0.52 18.08 -2.10
CA ARG A 312 -1.07 19.38 -1.68
C ARG A 312 -0.59 19.78 -0.27
N ALA A 313 -0.55 18.83 0.67
CA ALA A 313 -0.03 19.06 2.02
C ALA A 313 1.47 19.47 2.01
N LEU A 314 2.23 19.04 0.99
CA LEU A 314 3.62 19.46 0.74
C LEU A 314 3.75 20.77 -0.05
N GLY A 315 2.63 21.41 -0.39
CA GLY A 315 2.59 22.70 -1.06
C GLY A 315 2.58 22.64 -2.59
N ALA A 316 2.24 21.49 -3.19
CA ALA A 316 2.06 21.39 -4.63
C ALA A 316 0.74 22.01 -5.11
N HIS A 317 0.75 22.52 -6.35
CA HIS A 317 -0.43 22.86 -7.12
C HIS A 317 -0.87 21.65 -7.94
N VAL A 318 -1.76 20.84 -7.37
CA VAL A 318 -2.19 19.57 -7.97
C VAL A 318 -3.37 19.79 -8.93
N SER A 319 -3.29 19.16 -10.11
CA SER A 319 -4.37 19.02 -11.09
C SER A 319 -4.57 17.54 -11.41
N VAL A 320 -5.77 17.17 -11.85
CA VAL A 320 -6.14 15.77 -12.08
C VAL A 320 -6.70 15.56 -13.47
N SER A 321 -6.29 14.48 -14.14
CA SER A 321 -6.93 13.97 -15.36
C SER A 321 -7.40 12.54 -15.13
N ASP A 322 -8.66 12.26 -15.46
CA ASP A 322 -9.22 10.90 -15.36
C ASP A 322 -10.25 10.68 -16.47
N THR A 323 -10.30 9.46 -16.99
CA THR A 323 -11.26 9.05 -18.02
C THR A 323 -12.64 8.72 -17.44
N ASP A 324 -12.73 8.36 -16.16
CA ASP A 324 -14.01 8.18 -15.46
C ASP A 324 -14.52 9.55 -14.95
N PRO A 325 -15.65 10.06 -15.48
CA PRO A 325 -16.21 11.34 -15.05
C PRO A 325 -16.59 11.37 -13.57
N ARG A 326 -16.82 10.21 -12.92
CA ARG A 326 -17.08 10.13 -11.48
C ARG A 326 -15.81 10.37 -10.66
N ALA A 327 -14.67 9.89 -11.13
CA ALA A 327 -13.38 10.11 -10.50
C ALA A 327 -12.95 11.57 -10.69
N ALA A 328 -13.07 12.10 -11.91
CA ALA A 328 -12.84 13.51 -12.22
C ALA A 328 -13.72 14.45 -11.39
N LEU A 329 -15.03 14.18 -11.28
CA LEU A 329 -15.93 14.97 -10.45
C LEU A 329 -15.54 14.91 -8.97
N ARG A 330 -15.12 13.74 -8.48
CA ARG A 330 -14.64 13.58 -7.10
C ARG A 330 -13.41 14.44 -6.83
N ALA A 331 -12.45 14.48 -7.75
CA ALA A 331 -11.27 15.33 -7.65
C ALA A 331 -11.66 16.80 -7.47
N VAL A 332 -12.64 17.28 -8.24
CA VAL A 332 -13.16 18.65 -8.11
C VAL A 332 -13.77 18.91 -6.74
N PHE A 333 -14.53 17.95 -6.19
CA PHE A 333 -15.09 18.05 -4.83
C PHE A 333 -14.04 17.94 -3.72
N ASP A 334 -12.93 17.24 -3.98
CA ASP A 334 -11.75 17.19 -3.09
C ASP A 334 -10.86 18.44 -3.23
N GLY A 335 -11.21 19.37 -4.13
CA GLY A 335 -10.56 20.68 -4.31
C GLY A 335 -9.48 20.72 -5.38
N PHE A 336 -9.42 19.72 -6.27
CA PHE A 336 -8.45 19.63 -7.35
C PHE A 336 -9.10 19.96 -8.70
N PRO A 337 -8.56 20.89 -9.51
CA PRO A 337 -9.07 21.11 -10.85
C PRO A 337 -8.91 19.85 -11.70
N SER A 338 -10.00 19.42 -12.33
CA SER A 338 -9.94 18.41 -13.39
C SER A 338 -9.62 19.10 -14.72
N GLN A 339 -8.57 18.63 -15.40
CA GLN A 339 -8.07 19.22 -16.63
C GLN A 339 -7.91 18.14 -17.70
N ASP A 340 -8.07 18.54 -18.96
CA ASP A 340 -7.69 17.67 -20.08
C ASP A 340 -6.16 17.50 -20.09
N THR A 341 -5.71 16.28 -20.33
CA THR A 341 -4.29 15.94 -20.34
C THR A 341 -3.50 16.82 -21.33
N SER A 342 -4.06 17.12 -22.51
CA SER A 342 -3.41 17.94 -23.54
C SER A 342 -3.16 19.40 -23.12
N GLU A 343 -3.96 19.93 -22.18
CA GLU A 343 -3.80 21.28 -21.64
C GLU A 343 -2.83 21.30 -20.44
N ALA A 344 -2.79 20.21 -19.67
CA ALA A 344 -2.01 20.12 -18.44
C ALA A 344 -0.54 19.72 -18.69
N LEU A 345 -0.26 18.83 -19.67
CA LEU A 345 1.09 18.33 -19.96
C LEU A 345 2.11 19.43 -20.29
N PRO A 346 1.81 20.45 -21.14
CA PRO A 346 2.81 21.46 -21.52
C PRO A 346 3.26 22.34 -20.35
N VAL A 347 2.54 22.26 -19.23
CA VAL A 347 2.72 23.14 -18.10
C VAL A 347 3.06 22.37 -16.81
N ALA A 348 2.76 21.08 -16.70
CA ALA A 348 3.13 20.30 -15.52
C ALA A 348 4.66 20.31 -15.29
N ASP A 349 5.07 20.56 -14.04
CA ASP A 349 6.45 20.37 -13.61
C ASP A 349 6.70 18.89 -13.25
N MET A 350 5.64 18.19 -12.84
CA MET A 350 5.65 16.75 -12.54
C MET A 350 4.38 16.11 -13.11
N VAL A 351 4.54 14.96 -13.78
CA VAL A 351 3.44 14.14 -14.30
C VAL A 351 3.51 12.77 -13.64
N ILE A 352 2.41 12.38 -13.01
CA ILE A 352 2.32 11.20 -12.15
C ILE A 352 1.22 10.29 -12.69
N SER A 353 1.59 9.09 -13.15
CA SER A 353 0.62 8.09 -13.60
C SER A 353 0.18 7.19 -12.45
N ALA A 354 -1.12 7.07 -12.24
CA ALA A 354 -1.74 6.36 -11.12
C ALA A 354 -2.95 5.50 -11.55
N THR A 355 -2.95 4.99 -12.78
CA THR A 355 -4.12 4.30 -13.37
C THR A 355 -4.02 2.79 -13.30
N GLY A 356 -2.80 2.23 -13.28
CA GLY A 356 -2.59 0.81 -13.48
C GLY A 356 -3.06 0.33 -14.86
N VAL A 357 -2.88 1.16 -15.90
CA VAL A 357 -3.21 0.88 -17.30
C VAL A 357 -1.99 1.10 -18.21
N THR A 358 -1.68 0.10 -19.04
CA THR A 358 -0.53 0.12 -19.94
C THR A 358 -0.67 1.27 -20.94
N HIS A 359 0.42 2.01 -21.14
CA HIS A 359 0.50 3.20 -22.00
C HIS A 359 -0.52 4.28 -21.61
N THR A 360 -0.65 4.56 -20.32
CA THR A 360 -1.41 5.72 -19.83
C THR A 360 -0.76 7.03 -20.25
N ILE A 361 0.57 7.08 -20.18
CA ILE A 361 1.36 8.17 -20.74
C ILE A 361 2.00 7.62 -22.01
N ASP A 362 1.44 7.98 -23.16
CA ASP A 362 1.95 7.54 -24.46
C ASP A 362 3.13 8.41 -24.92
N LEU A 363 3.77 8.04 -26.04
CA LEU A 363 4.87 8.80 -26.62
C LEU A 363 4.46 10.23 -26.97
N GLU A 364 3.26 10.41 -27.53
CA GLU A 364 2.71 11.73 -27.86
C GLU A 364 2.50 12.61 -26.62
N ASP A 365 2.11 12.00 -25.50
CA ASP A 365 1.98 12.72 -24.22
C ASP A 365 3.36 13.19 -23.73
N MET A 366 4.36 12.30 -23.77
CA MET A 366 5.74 12.65 -23.41
C MET A 366 6.31 13.77 -24.29
N GLN A 367 5.97 13.80 -25.59
CA GLN A 367 6.38 14.87 -26.51
C GLN A 367 5.76 16.23 -26.16
N ALA A 368 4.53 16.23 -25.59
CA ALA A 368 3.83 17.44 -25.19
C ALA A 368 4.26 17.99 -23.82
N MET A 369 5.08 17.25 -23.07
CA MET A 369 5.53 17.65 -21.73
C MET A 369 6.49 18.83 -21.76
N LYS A 370 6.57 19.54 -20.63
CA LYS A 370 7.59 20.58 -20.37
C LYS A 370 8.99 19.94 -20.30
N SER A 371 9.99 20.60 -20.89
CA SER A 371 11.39 20.18 -20.74
C SER A 371 11.85 20.19 -19.28
N GLY A 372 12.48 19.10 -18.86
CA GLY A 372 12.91 18.85 -17.50
C GLY A 372 11.78 18.44 -16.55
N ALA A 373 10.56 18.21 -17.04
CA ALA A 373 9.48 17.71 -16.19
C ALA A 373 9.81 16.33 -15.62
N VAL A 374 9.40 16.11 -14.38
CA VAL A 374 9.51 14.80 -13.72
C VAL A 374 8.37 13.90 -14.21
N LEU A 375 8.68 12.68 -14.59
CA LEU A 375 7.73 11.63 -14.96
C LEU A 375 7.90 10.45 -14.00
N ALA A 376 6.81 10.05 -13.35
CA ALA A 376 6.81 8.95 -12.40
C ALA A 376 5.53 8.09 -12.51
N VAL A 377 5.69 6.81 -12.19
CA VAL A 377 4.57 5.87 -12.06
C VAL A 377 4.39 5.51 -10.60
N ILE A 378 3.16 5.68 -10.12
CA ILE A 378 2.73 5.26 -8.80
C ILE A 378 1.65 4.17 -8.88
N GLY A 379 1.34 3.73 -10.10
CA GLY A 379 0.67 2.46 -10.35
C GLY A 379 1.60 1.27 -10.11
N GLY A 380 1.15 0.08 -10.49
CA GLY A 380 1.85 -1.19 -10.21
C GLY A 380 1.80 -2.17 -11.37
N ILE A 381 1.89 -1.68 -12.60
CA ILE A 381 1.96 -2.53 -13.79
C ILE A 381 3.08 -2.10 -14.73
N ALA A 382 3.61 -3.06 -15.48
CA ALA A 382 4.61 -2.80 -16.50
C ALA A 382 4.07 -1.90 -17.62
N ASN A 383 4.95 -1.02 -18.13
CA ASN A 383 4.72 -0.13 -19.26
C ASN A 383 3.50 0.79 -19.08
N GLU A 384 3.22 1.28 -17.88
CA GLU A 384 2.24 2.37 -17.69
C GLU A 384 2.67 3.65 -18.43
N VAL A 385 3.98 3.86 -18.57
CA VAL A 385 4.60 4.79 -19.53
C VAL A 385 5.09 4.01 -20.74
N ALA A 386 4.81 4.49 -21.96
CA ALA A 386 5.19 3.83 -23.21
C ALA A 386 6.69 3.98 -23.58
N LEU A 387 7.58 3.58 -22.67
CA LEU A 387 9.04 3.64 -22.88
C LEU A 387 9.52 2.67 -23.96
N ASP A 388 8.81 1.56 -24.16
CA ASP A 388 9.04 0.59 -25.24
C ASP A 388 8.84 1.18 -26.64
N ARG A 389 8.17 2.34 -26.75
CA ARG A 389 8.02 3.10 -27.99
C ARG A 389 9.16 4.08 -28.26
N ILE A 390 10.07 4.28 -27.30
CA ILE A 390 11.26 5.10 -27.48
C ILE A 390 12.33 4.27 -28.21
N PRO A 391 12.84 4.70 -29.38
CA PRO A 391 13.86 3.96 -30.12
C PRO A 391 15.13 3.74 -29.30
N ASN A 392 15.58 2.48 -29.27
CA ASN A 392 16.76 2.04 -28.51
C ASN A 392 16.67 2.25 -26.99
N TRP A 393 15.45 2.33 -26.44
CA TRP A 393 15.26 2.29 -24.99
C TRP A 393 15.85 1.00 -24.41
N LEU A 394 16.74 1.15 -23.43
CA LEU A 394 17.30 0.06 -22.67
C LEU A 394 17.21 0.43 -21.19
N PRO A 395 16.55 -0.39 -20.35
CA PRO A 395 16.52 -0.21 -18.91
C PRO A 395 17.94 -0.14 -18.34
N SER A 396 18.21 0.81 -17.43
CA SER A 396 19.47 0.92 -16.68
C SER A 396 19.27 0.37 -15.28
N GLN A 397 20.01 -0.66 -14.86
CA GLN A 397 19.84 -1.22 -13.51
C GLN A 397 20.39 -0.36 -12.36
N VAL A 398 20.95 0.82 -12.65
CA VAL A 398 21.75 1.58 -11.66
C VAL A 398 21.06 2.86 -11.17
N ASP A 399 20.24 3.51 -12.00
CA ASP A 399 19.76 4.87 -11.71
C ASP A 399 18.26 4.91 -11.37
N GLU A 400 17.94 5.25 -10.12
CA GLU A 400 16.55 5.49 -9.67
C GLU A 400 15.97 6.79 -10.25
N VAL A 401 16.82 7.72 -10.66
CA VAL A 401 16.45 8.97 -11.32
C VAL A 401 17.37 9.16 -12.52
N MET A 402 16.79 9.28 -13.71
CA MET A 402 17.54 9.43 -14.94
C MET A 402 16.93 10.47 -15.88
N THR A 403 17.74 11.02 -16.77
CA THR A 403 17.23 11.85 -17.87
C THR A 403 16.97 10.98 -19.09
N ILE A 404 15.78 11.12 -19.69
CA ILE A 404 15.44 10.49 -20.96
C ILE A 404 15.25 11.55 -22.04
N SER A 405 15.76 11.29 -23.25
CA SER A 405 15.54 12.16 -24.42
C SER A 405 14.36 11.62 -25.20
N VAL A 406 13.23 12.34 -25.19
CA VAL A 406 12.02 11.94 -25.91
C VAL A 406 12.23 12.24 -27.41
N PRO A 407 12.00 11.27 -28.32
CA PRO A 407 12.07 11.51 -29.76
C PRO A 407 11.14 12.64 -30.20
N ASP A 408 11.68 13.61 -30.94
CA ASP A 408 10.97 14.81 -31.38
C ASP A 408 10.30 15.60 -30.23
N GLY A 409 10.82 15.45 -29.00
CA GLY A 409 10.26 16.00 -27.78
C GLY A 409 11.33 16.55 -26.83
N PRO A 410 10.95 16.81 -25.57
CA PRO A 410 11.85 17.33 -24.55
C PRO A 410 12.81 16.27 -23.97
N GLU A 411 13.76 16.73 -23.15
CA GLU A 411 14.36 15.88 -22.13
C GLU A 411 13.47 15.83 -20.89
N LEU A 412 13.26 14.66 -20.32
CA LEU A 412 12.44 14.44 -19.11
C LEU A 412 13.28 13.80 -18.00
N THR A 413 12.91 14.04 -16.74
CA THR A 413 13.46 13.32 -15.59
C THR A 413 12.55 12.15 -15.25
N LEU A 414 12.98 10.93 -15.54
CA LEU A 414 12.25 9.71 -15.27
C LEU A 414 12.64 9.13 -13.90
N ILE A 415 11.65 8.79 -13.08
CA ILE A 415 11.86 8.08 -11.82
C ILE A 415 11.63 6.59 -12.04
N SER A 416 12.50 5.77 -11.43
CA SER A 416 12.39 4.30 -11.37
C SER A 416 12.13 3.64 -12.71
N GLN A 417 12.68 4.20 -13.79
CA GLN A 417 12.54 3.67 -15.14
C GLN A 417 11.08 3.49 -15.60
N GLY A 418 10.16 4.29 -15.07
CA GLY A 418 8.73 4.20 -15.38
C GLY A 418 8.00 3.03 -14.70
N ASP A 419 8.59 2.44 -13.66
CA ASP A 419 7.96 1.45 -12.79
C ASP A 419 7.50 2.10 -11.47
N GLY A 420 6.74 1.35 -10.66
CA GLY A 420 6.11 1.81 -9.42
C GLY A 420 7.11 2.27 -8.36
N VAL A 421 7.20 3.59 -8.16
CA VAL A 421 8.23 4.25 -7.34
C VAL A 421 8.33 3.72 -5.91
N ASN A 422 7.21 3.33 -5.28
CA ASN A 422 7.21 2.93 -3.87
C ASN A 422 7.97 1.64 -3.58
N TYR A 423 7.99 0.67 -4.51
CA TYR A 423 8.65 -0.63 -4.32
C TYR A 423 9.97 -0.76 -5.09
N THR A 424 10.18 0.03 -6.14
CA THR A 424 11.44 0.01 -6.89
C THR A 424 12.53 0.90 -6.30
N ALA A 425 12.15 2.02 -5.68
CA ALA A 425 13.08 2.99 -5.09
C ALA A 425 12.75 3.32 -3.63
N GLY A 426 11.73 2.68 -3.06
CA GLY A 426 11.25 2.90 -1.70
C GLY A 426 11.15 1.61 -0.89
N GLY A 427 10.82 1.74 0.39
CA GLY A 427 10.61 0.60 1.30
C GLY A 427 9.22 -0.05 1.23
N GLY A 428 8.50 0.13 0.12
CA GLY A 428 7.12 -0.34 -0.05
C GLY A 428 6.11 0.35 0.89
N ASN A 429 4.90 -0.20 0.95
CA ASN A 429 3.82 0.32 1.79
C ASN A 429 4.19 0.30 3.29
N PRO A 430 3.62 1.19 4.13
CA PRO A 430 3.99 1.26 5.53
C PRO A 430 3.54 0.05 6.36
N ILE A 431 4.22 -0.21 7.48
CA ILE A 431 3.97 -1.37 8.36
C ILE A 431 2.51 -1.45 8.82
N GLU A 432 1.96 -0.35 9.33
CA GLU A 432 0.60 -0.32 9.89
C GLU A 432 -0.49 -0.53 8.83
N ILE A 433 -0.16 -0.29 7.55
CA ILE A 433 -1.04 -0.53 6.41
C ILE A 433 -0.96 -1.99 5.98
N MET A 434 0.26 -2.55 5.87
CA MET A 434 0.43 -3.97 5.55
C MET A 434 -0.11 -4.90 6.64
N ASP A 435 -0.19 -4.44 7.89
CA ASP A 435 -0.89 -5.16 8.96
C ASP A 435 -2.36 -5.45 8.58
N LEU A 436 -3.03 -4.50 7.93
CA LEU A 436 -4.40 -4.68 7.42
C LEU A 436 -4.42 -5.61 6.21
N SER A 437 -3.58 -5.36 5.19
CA SER A 437 -3.51 -6.18 3.97
C SER A 437 -3.23 -7.65 4.32
N PHE A 438 -2.28 -7.91 5.21
CA PHE A 438 -1.98 -9.27 5.65
C PHE A 438 -3.04 -9.88 6.57
N ALA A 439 -3.79 -9.08 7.33
CA ALA A 439 -4.98 -9.57 8.02
C ALA A 439 -6.06 -10.07 7.03
N VAL A 440 -6.22 -9.41 5.88
CA VAL A 440 -7.09 -9.89 4.80
C VAL A 440 -6.52 -11.16 4.17
N GLN A 441 -5.20 -11.21 3.90
CA GLN A 441 -4.53 -12.40 3.34
C GLN A 441 -4.72 -13.65 4.21
N VAL A 442 -4.44 -13.57 5.51
CA VAL A 442 -4.62 -14.74 6.40
C VAL A 442 -6.08 -15.14 6.56
N SER A 443 -7.01 -14.19 6.40
CA SER A 443 -8.45 -14.49 6.36
C SER A 443 -8.86 -15.20 5.08
N ALA A 444 -8.27 -14.83 3.93
CA ALA A 444 -8.42 -15.55 2.67
C ALA A 444 -7.90 -16.98 2.77
N LEU A 445 -6.71 -17.18 3.35
CA LEU A 445 -6.17 -18.51 3.63
C LEU A 445 -7.09 -19.32 4.55
N ALA A 446 -7.56 -18.74 5.66
CA ALA A 446 -8.49 -19.40 6.56
C ALA A 446 -9.81 -19.79 5.86
N HIS A 447 -10.30 -18.95 4.96
CA HIS A 447 -11.48 -19.25 4.14
C HIS A 447 -11.21 -20.41 3.17
N LEU A 448 -10.07 -20.41 2.48
CA LEU A 448 -9.65 -21.48 1.58
C LEU A 448 -9.38 -22.81 2.29
N ILE A 449 -8.81 -22.80 3.50
CA ILE A 449 -8.63 -24.03 4.29
C ILE A 449 -9.99 -24.65 4.65
N ARG A 450 -10.98 -23.82 5.00
CA ARG A 450 -12.33 -24.29 5.36
C ARG A 450 -13.14 -24.76 4.16
N HIS A 451 -13.09 -24.02 3.05
CA HIS A 451 -14.07 -24.13 1.97
C HIS A 451 -13.46 -24.31 0.58
N GLY A 452 -12.14 -24.18 0.42
CA GLY A 452 -11.50 -24.11 -0.90
C GLY A 452 -11.83 -25.29 -1.82
N ARG A 453 -11.96 -26.50 -1.27
CA ARG A 453 -12.35 -27.70 -2.04
C ARG A 453 -13.80 -27.71 -2.52
N GLU A 454 -14.66 -26.88 -1.92
CA GLU A 454 -16.09 -26.74 -2.24
C GLU A 454 -16.36 -25.55 -3.15
N LEU A 455 -15.41 -24.62 -3.28
CA LEU A 455 -15.56 -23.43 -4.10
C LEU A 455 -15.45 -23.75 -5.59
N ASP A 456 -16.28 -23.07 -6.38
CA ASP A 456 -16.16 -23.05 -7.84
C ASP A 456 -14.78 -22.49 -8.26
N ARG A 457 -14.26 -22.95 -9.40
CA ARG A 457 -12.97 -22.50 -9.97
C ARG A 457 -13.11 -21.14 -10.65
N ARG A 458 -13.36 -20.13 -9.85
CA ARG A 458 -13.58 -18.74 -10.26
C ARG A 458 -12.94 -17.77 -9.27
N VAL A 459 -12.99 -16.48 -9.60
CA VAL A 459 -12.62 -15.42 -8.67
C VAL A 459 -13.76 -15.18 -7.68
N HIS A 460 -13.47 -15.22 -6.39
CA HIS A 460 -14.40 -14.98 -5.29
C HIS A 460 -13.95 -13.79 -4.45
N ARG A 461 -14.93 -13.15 -3.80
CA ARG A 461 -14.69 -12.13 -2.78
C ARG A 461 -14.77 -12.75 -1.39
N LEU A 462 -14.03 -12.16 -0.46
CA LEU A 462 -14.21 -12.47 0.95
C LEU A 462 -15.62 -12.06 1.43
N PRO A 463 -16.22 -12.80 2.37
CA PRO A 463 -17.46 -12.37 3.01
C PRO A 463 -17.28 -11.06 3.77
N ASP A 464 -18.25 -10.14 3.66
CA ASP A 464 -18.26 -8.82 4.33
C ASP A 464 -17.99 -8.88 5.85
N GLN A 465 -18.41 -9.96 6.52
CA GLN A 465 -18.17 -10.15 7.95
C GLN A 465 -16.68 -10.25 8.30
N VAL A 466 -15.85 -10.74 7.37
CA VAL A 466 -14.40 -10.81 7.54
C VAL A 466 -13.81 -9.40 7.58
N ASP A 467 -14.16 -8.56 6.62
CA ASP A 467 -13.73 -7.16 6.57
C ASP A 467 -14.13 -6.41 7.85
N ARG A 468 -15.39 -6.55 8.28
CA ARG A 468 -15.88 -5.93 9.53
C ARG A 468 -15.11 -6.39 10.77
N ARG A 469 -14.73 -7.67 10.82
CA ARG A 469 -13.93 -8.22 11.93
C ARG A 469 -12.53 -7.62 11.94
N ILE A 470 -11.88 -7.51 10.78
CA ILE A 470 -10.56 -6.89 10.65
C ILE A 470 -10.65 -5.41 11.07
N ALA A 471 -11.65 -4.66 10.56
CA ALA A 471 -11.88 -3.27 10.96
C ALA A 471 -12.11 -3.11 12.47
N SER A 472 -12.89 -4.00 13.09
CA SER A 472 -13.13 -3.96 14.54
C SER A 472 -11.85 -4.18 15.35
N LEU A 473 -11.04 -5.16 14.94
CA LEU A 473 -9.71 -5.41 15.53
C LEU A 473 -8.77 -4.21 15.35
N ALA A 474 -8.78 -3.61 14.16
CA ALA A 474 -7.96 -2.44 13.84
C ALA A 474 -8.31 -1.22 14.69
N LEU A 475 -9.61 -1.01 14.96
CA LEU A 475 -10.10 0.05 15.83
C LEU A 475 -9.75 -0.24 17.29
N GLU A 476 -10.02 -1.45 17.77
CA GLU A 476 -9.68 -1.90 19.14
C GLU A 476 -8.19 -1.71 19.42
N ALA A 477 -7.32 -2.16 18.51
CA ALA A 477 -5.88 -2.01 18.62
C ALA A 477 -5.46 -0.53 18.73
N ARG A 478 -6.18 0.39 18.07
CA ARG A 478 -5.92 1.83 18.07
C ARG A 478 -6.65 2.60 19.19
N GLY A 479 -7.31 1.89 20.11
CA GLY A 479 -8.07 2.49 21.21
C GLY A 479 -9.38 3.16 20.80
N TYR A 480 -9.86 2.91 19.57
CA TYR A 480 -11.16 3.39 19.10
C TYR A 480 -12.25 2.35 19.34
N GLN A 481 -13.48 2.81 19.49
CA GLN A 481 -14.64 1.94 19.70
C GLN A 481 -15.59 2.03 18.51
N VAL A 482 -16.04 0.86 18.04
CA VAL A 482 -17.20 0.80 17.15
C VAL A 482 -18.44 1.05 18.00
N ARG A 483 -19.33 1.94 17.55
CA ARG A 483 -20.62 2.13 18.21
C ARG A 483 -21.41 0.81 18.20
N HIS A 484 -21.82 0.34 19.38
CA HIS A 484 -22.75 -0.79 19.48
C HIS A 484 -24.13 -0.42 18.89
N GLN A 485 -24.51 -1.11 17.80
CA GLN A 485 -25.83 -1.17 17.14
C GLN A 485 -26.64 0.15 17.00
N ALA A 486 -26.89 0.58 15.75
CA ALA A 486 -28.15 1.27 15.45
C ALA A 486 -29.28 0.25 15.58
N SER A 487 -30.46 0.63 16.08
CA SER A 487 -31.55 -0.33 16.23
C SER A 487 -31.85 -0.98 14.87
N GLU A 488 -32.02 -2.31 14.83
CA GLU A 488 -32.46 -3.04 13.64
C GLU A 488 -33.93 -2.75 13.29
N THR A 489 -34.49 -1.68 13.85
CA THR A 489 -35.84 -1.21 13.55
C THR A 489 -35.80 -0.59 12.15
N VAL A 490 -35.78 -1.45 11.14
CA VAL A 490 -36.11 -1.06 9.78
C VAL A 490 -37.55 -0.56 9.86
N GLN A 491 -37.75 0.70 9.50
CA GLN A 491 -39.09 1.27 9.37
C GLN A 491 -39.91 0.31 8.50
N ASP A 492 -41.07 -0.14 8.99
CA ASP A 492 -41.95 -1.01 8.20
C ASP A 492 -42.15 -0.34 6.84
N TRP A 493 -41.75 -1.03 5.77
CA TRP A 493 -41.80 -0.47 4.41
C TRP A 493 -43.22 -0.08 4.00
N ARG A 494 -44.24 -0.62 4.68
CA ARG A 494 -45.64 -0.24 4.53
C ARG A 494 -45.97 1.11 5.16
N THR A 495 -45.20 1.55 6.15
CA THR A 495 -45.33 2.85 6.79
C THR A 495 -44.61 3.88 5.95
N THR A 496 -45.36 4.61 5.14
CA THR A 496 -44.82 5.70 4.34
C THR A 496 -44.75 6.98 5.18
N ARG A 497 -43.91 7.94 4.76
CA ARG A 497 -43.89 9.30 5.33
C ARG A 497 -45.23 10.04 5.24
N PHE A 498 -46.21 9.50 4.51
CA PHE A 498 -47.54 10.05 4.33
C PHE A 498 -48.57 9.47 5.30
N ASP A 499 -48.33 8.29 5.87
CA ASP A 499 -49.24 7.66 6.83
C ASP A 499 -49.20 8.38 8.19
N ALA A 500 -48.01 8.81 8.63
CA ALA A 500 -47.82 9.63 9.84
C ALA A 500 -48.47 11.03 9.76
N ARG A 501 -48.84 11.50 8.56
CA ARG A 501 -49.54 12.80 8.39
C ARG A 501 -51.06 12.69 8.62
N ARG A 502 -51.65 11.51 8.49
CA ARG A 502 -53.09 11.31 8.74
C ARG A 502 -53.43 11.35 10.23
N GLU A 503 -52.53 10.84 11.09
CA GLU A 503 -52.72 10.87 12.55
C GLU A 503 -52.62 12.30 13.12
N LYS A 504 -51.68 13.12 12.62
CA LYS A 504 -51.59 14.55 12.99
C LYS A 504 -52.73 15.44 12.48
N SER A 505 -53.59 14.92 11.61
CA SER A 505 -54.76 15.65 11.09
C SER A 505 -56.06 15.25 11.81
N GLN A 506 -56.00 14.26 12.73
CA GLN A 506 -57.13 13.79 13.53
C GLN A 506 -56.96 14.07 15.03
N ALA A 507 -55.82 14.64 15.44
CA ALA A 507 -55.60 15.30 16.74
C ALA A 507 -55.61 16.81 16.53
#